data_AF-A0A940AIQ8-F1
#
_entry.id   AF-A0A940AIQ8-F1
#
_cell.length_a   1.000
_cell.length_b   1.000
_cell.length_c   1.000
_cell.angle_alpha   90.00
_cell.angle_beta   90.00
_cell.angle_gamma   90.00
#
_symmetry.space_group_name_H-M   'P 1'
#
loop_
_entity.id
_entity.type
_entity.pdbx_description
1 polymer ?
#
loop_
_entity_poly.entity_id
_entity_poly.type
_entity_poly.pdbx_seq_one_letter_code
_entity_poly.pdbx_strand_id
1 'polypeptide(L)'
;AFRDALAQFGMNFSGSIDKCRAGQEGEAYYVNYPIGPSQRVFLQFHLERGNRHENRYCMRIYFFWDEDTNQVVVGWLPSHLSNRIS
;
A
#
# COMPACT_ATOMS: atom_id res chain seq x y z
N ALA A 1 -16.31 -8.02 8.71
CA ALA A 1 -16.81 -6.99 7.78
C ALA A 1 -15.79 -6.65 6.69
N PHE A 2 -14.68 -5.96 6.99
CA PHE A 2 -13.70 -5.54 5.97
C PHE A 2 -13.07 -6.70 5.19
N ARG A 3 -12.49 -7.69 5.89
CA ARG A 3 -11.88 -8.87 5.24
C ARG A 3 -12.90 -9.71 4.45
N ASP A 4 -14.12 -9.82 4.96
CA ASP A 4 -15.20 -10.56 4.28
C ASP A 4 -15.61 -9.86 2.98
N ALA A 5 -15.69 -8.51 2.99
CA ALA A 5 -15.95 -7.73 1.79
C ALA A 5 -14.82 -7.89 0.76
N LEU A 6 -13.56 -7.90 1.19
CA LEU A 6 -12.43 -8.17 0.28
C LEU A 6 -12.51 -9.55 -0.36
N ALA A 7 -12.90 -10.57 0.42
CA ALA A 7 -13.07 -11.92 -0.09
C ALA A 7 -14.13 -12.01 -1.20
N GLN A 8 -15.22 -11.22 -1.13
CA GLN A 8 -16.23 -11.14 -2.19
C GLN A 8 -15.65 -10.66 -3.53
N PHE A 9 -14.58 -9.85 -3.50
CA PHE A 9 -13.89 -9.35 -4.68
C PHE A 9 -12.61 -10.12 -5.03
N GLY A 10 -12.32 -11.23 -4.32
CA GLY A 10 -11.08 -12.00 -4.49
C GLY A 10 -9.83 -11.19 -4.17
N MET A 11 -9.94 -10.25 -3.22
CA MET A 11 -8.83 -9.40 -2.79
C MET A 11 -8.26 -9.87 -1.45
N ASN A 12 -6.95 -9.69 -1.29
CA ASN A 12 -6.25 -9.93 -0.03
C ASN A 12 -5.81 -8.61 0.59
N PHE A 13 -5.66 -8.60 1.92
CA PHE A 13 -5.12 -7.49 2.70
C PHE A 13 -3.91 -7.97 3.50
N SER A 14 -2.80 -7.24 3.40
CA SER A 14 -1.61 -7.50 4.21
C SER A 14 -0.77 -6.24 4.41
N GLY A 15 0.25 -6.32 5.28
CA GLY A 15 1.25 -5.25 5.41
C GLY A 15 2.10 -5.13 4.14
N SER A 16 2.58 -3.94 3.81
CA SER A 16 3.43 -3.70 2.62
C SER A 16 4.78 -4.41 2.71
N ILE A 17 5.74 -3.83 3.40
CA ILE A 17 7.04 -4.40 3.74
C ILE A 17 7.41 -3.98 5.16
N ASP A 18 8.45 -4.57 5.72
CA ASP A 18 8.98 -4.09 7.00
C ASP A 18 9.46 -2.63 6.87
N LYS A 19 9.21 -1.80 7.89
CA LYS A 19 9.56 -0.37 7.88
C LYS A 19 11.07 -0.14 7.72
N CYS A 20 11.92 -1.01 8.28
CA CYS A 20 13.36 -0.93 8.07
C CYS A 20 13.73 -1.21 6.61
N ARG A 21 13.03 -2.14 5.94
CA ARG A 21 13.21 -2.40 4.51
C ARG A 21 12.67 -1.26 3.65
N ALA A 22 11.55 -0.64 4.04
CA ALA A 22 11.01 0.51 3.35
C ALA A 22 12.01 1.68 3.27
N GLY A 23 12.75 1.92 4.34
CA GLY A 23 13.84 2.90 4.34
C GLY A 23 14.98 2.58 3.35
N GLN A 24 15.16 1.31 2.99
CA GLN A 24 16.16 0.87 2.00
C GLN A 24 15.68 1.04 0.54
N GLU A 25 14.36 1.13 0.33
CA GLU A 25 13.71 1.39 -0.96
C GLU A 25 13.49 2.91 -1.19
N GLY A 26 14.17 3.74 -0.40
CA GLY A 26 14.14 5.20 -0.50
C GLY A 26 12.76 5.79 -0.21
N GLU A 27 12.19 6.46 -1.22
CA GLU A 27 10.91 7.16 -1.12
C GLU A 27 9.72 6.33 -1.62
N ALA A 28 9.96 5.15 -2.20
CA ALA A 28 8.92 4.41 -2.91
C ALA A 28 7.71 4.04 -2.03
N TYR A 29 7.92 3.82 -0.73
CA TYR A 29 6.90 3.41 0.22
C TYR A 29 6.42 4.54 1.15
N TYR A 30 6.74 5.79 0.82
CA TYR A 30 6.40 6.95 1.64
C TYR A 30 5.66 8.00 0.82
N VAL A 31 4.72 8.69 1.46
CA VAL A 31 4.05 9.87 0.90
C VAL A 31 4.17 11.03 1.86
N ASN A 32 4.18 12.25 1.32
CA ASN A 32 4.09 13.46 2.12
C ASN A 32 2.61 13.74 2.39
N TYR A 33 2.20 13.63 3.66
CA TYR A 33 0.81 13.83 4.07
C TYR A 33 0.75 14.35 5.51
N PRO A 34 -0.12 15.35 5.82
CA PRO A 34 -0.99 16.07 4.89
C PRO A 34 -0.20 16.95 3.91
N ILE A 35 -0.87 17.45 2.86
CA ILE A 35 -0.23 18.33 1.87
C ILE A 35 0.20 19.62 2.59
N GLY A 36 1.51 19.84 2.74
CA GLY A 36 2.05 20.96 3.52
C GLY A 36 3.45 20.68 4.08
N PRO A 37 3.86 21.35 5.18
CA PRO A 37 5.18 21.12 5.79
C PRO A 37 5.33 19.63 6.15
N SER A 38 6.32 19.02 5.51
CA SER A 38 6.39 17.59 5.23
C SER A 38 6.34 16.69 6.46
N GLN A 39 5.33 15.82 6.54
CA GLN A 39 5.42 14.59 7.31
C GLN A 39 5.47 13.41 6.33
N ARG A 40 6.59 12.67 6.37
CA ARG A 40 6.74 11.42 5.61
C ARG A 40 5.96 10.33 6.32
N VAL A 41 4.94 9.80 5.64
CA VAL A 41 4.09 8.73 6.17
C VAL A 41 4.32 7.46 5.38
N PHE A 42 4.52 6.36 6.11
CA PHE A 42 4.74 5.04 5.54
C PHE A 42 3.43 4.43 5.05
N LEU A 43 3.43 3.91 3.83
CA LEU A 43 2.32 3.14 3.29
C LEU A 43 2.29 1.75 3.93
N GLN A 44 1.66 1.65 5.10
CA GLN A 44 1.71 0.48 5.98
C GLN A 44 1.06 -0.76 5.39
N PHE A 45 0.00 -0.60 4.62
CA PHE A 45 -0.83 -1.70 4.14
C PHE A 45 -0.91 -1.72 2.63
N HIS A 46 -1.26 -2.90 2.10
CA HIS A 46 -1.75 -2.99 0.74
C HIS A 46 -2.94 -3.94 0.60
N LEU A 47 -3.77 -3.64 -0.40
CA LEU A 47 -4.68 -4.61 -0.99
C LEU A 47 -4.01 -5.23 -2.21
N GLU A 48 -4.24 -6.50 -2.47
CA GLU A 48 -3.82 -7.15 -3.71
C GLU A 48 -4.93 -7.99 -4.33
N ARG A 49 -4.91 -8.07 -5.67
CA ARG A 49 -5.75 -8.98 -6.47
C ARG A 49 -4.92 -9.57 -7.60
N GLY A 50 -5.14 -10.84 -7.91
CA GLY A 50 -4.45 -11.57 -8.97
C GLY A 50 -3.29 -12.43 -8.46
N ASN A 51 -2.78 -13.31 -9.32
CA ASN A 51 -1.61 -14.14 -9.04
C ASN A 51 -0.45 -13.67 -9.93
N ARG A 52 0.75 -13.57 -9.36
CA ARG A 52 1.93 -12.86 -9.90
C ARG A 52 2.42 -13.28 -11.30
N HIS A 53 1.78 -14.24 -11.95
CA HIS A 53 2.13 -14.78 -13.27
C HIS A 53 2.05 -13.71 -14.38
N GLU A 54 1.05 -12.83 -14.33
CA GLU A 54 0.92 -11.73 -15.29
C GLU A 54 0.61 -10.43 -14.55
N ASN A 55 1.63 -9.59 -14.39
CA ASN A 55 1.53 -8.34 -13.61
C ASN A 55 0.44 -7.39 -14.15
N ARG A 56 0.14 -7.44 -15.45
CA ARG A 56 -0.97 -6.67 -16.07
C ARG A 56 -2.36 -7.06 -15.56
N TYR A 57 -2.51 -8.24 -14.97
CA TYR A 57 -3.74 -8.71 -14.33
C TYR A 57 -3.66 -8.67 -12.80
N CYS A 58 -2.55 -8.16 -12.27
CA CYS A 58 -2.38 -7.94 -10.85
C CYS A 58 -2.70 -6.50 -10.50
N MET A 59 -3.34 -6.31 -9.34
CA MET A 59 -3.59 -4.99 -8.77
C MET A 59 -2.98 -4.94 -7.37
N ARG A 60 -2.35 -3.82 -7.03
CA ARG A 60 -1.99 -3.45 -5.66
C ARG A 60 -2.38 -2.01 -5.36
N ILE A 61 -2.90 -1.80 -4.15
CA ILE A 61 -3.26 -0.48 -3.63
C ILE A 61 -2.56 -0.31 -2.30
N TYR A 62 -1.63 0.63 -2.19
CA TYR A 62 -0.88 0.89 -0.96
C TYR A 62 -1.44 2.10 -0.23
N PHE A 63 -1.66 1.95 1.08
CA PHE A 63 -2.36 2.94 1.90
C PHE A 63 -1.95 2.88 3.37
N PHE A 64 -2.38 3.89 4.11
CA PHE A 64 -2.42 3.88 5.58
C PHE A 64 -3.77 4.43 6.05
N TRP A 65 -4.09 4.18 7.32
CA TRP A 65 -5.24 4.78 8.00
C TRP A 65 -4.77 6.01 8.76
N ASP A 66 -5.38 7.15 8.49
CA ASP A 66 -5.17 8.39 9.22
C ASP A 66 -6.20 8.47 10.36
N GLU A 67 -5.75 8.21 11.58
CA GLU A 67 -6.59 8.23 12.79
C GLU A 67 -7.08 9.64 13.11
N ASP A 68 -6.32 10.69 12.77
CA ASP A 68 -6.65 12.07 13.14
C ASP A 68 -7.87 12.58 12.36
N THR A 69 -8.00 12.16 11.09
CA THR A 69 -9.08 12.58 10.20
C THR A 69 -10.05 11.46 9.83
N ASN A 70 -9.84 10.25 10.36
CA ASN A 70 -10.66 9.05 10.12
C ASN A 70 -10.83 8.71 8.63
N GLN A 71 -9.72 8.68 7.89
CA GLN A 71 -9.76 8.36 6.46
C GLN A 71 -8.63 7.41 6.03
N VAL A 72 -8.90 6.70 4.93
CA VAL A 72 -7.87 5.93 4.22
C VAL A 72 -7.13 6.86 3.29
N VAL A 73 -5.80 6.96 3.46
CA VAL A 73 -4.94 7.72 2.56
C VAL A 73 -4.25 6.74 1.62
N VAL A 74 -4.60 6.82 0.33
CA VAL A 74 -4.00 5.99 -0.71
C VAL A 74 -2.79 6.71 -1.30
N GLY A 75 -1.63 6.07 -1.24
CA GLY A 75 -0.38 6.63 -1.77
C GLY A 75 0.04 6.07 -3.12
N TRP A 76 -0.39 4.85 -3.46
CA TRP A 76 0.02 4.21 -4.70
C TRP A 76 -1.00 3.21 -5.23
N LEU A 77 -1.22 3.24 -6.55
CA LEU A 77 -2.05 2.32 -7.31
C LEU A 77 -1.69 2.43 -8.82
N PRO A 78 -2.04 1.45 -9.67
CA PRO A 78 -2.63 0.15 -9.34
C PRO A 78 -1.59 -0.98 -9.26
N SER A 79 -0.30 -0.67 -9.36
CA SER A 79 0.76 -1.67 -9.50
C SER A 79 1.49 -1.96 -8.19
N HIS A 80 2.31 -3.02 -8.19
CA HIS A 80 3.28 -3.23 -7.12
C HIS A 80 4.31 -2.09 -7.08
N LEU A 81 4.64 -1.62 -5.88
CA LEU A 81 5.80 -0.77 -5.67
C LEU A 81 7.06 -1.62 -5.82
N SER A 82 7.96 -1.22 -6.73
CA SER A 82 9.24 -1.89 -6.89
C SER A 82 9.97 -2.04 -5.56
N ASN A 83 10.59 -3.20 -5.35
CA ASN A 83 11.52 -3.43 -4.26
C ASN A 83 12.66 -4.28 -4.80
N ARG A 84 13.79 -4.33 -4.09
CA ARG A 84 15.00 -5.07 -4.50
C ARG A 84 14.82 -6.59 -4.59
N ILE A 85 13.67 -7.11 -4.18
CA ILE A 85 13.33 -8.55 -4.15
C ILE A 85 12.40 -8.92 -5.33
N SER A 86 11.86 -7.93 -6.04
CA SER A 86 10.90 -8.11 -7.14
C SER A 86 11.57 -8.40 -8.48
#